data_AF-A0A059C410-F1
#
_entry.id   AF-A0A059C410-F1
#
_cell.length_a   1.000
_cell.length_b   1.000
_cell.length_c   1.000
_cell.angle_alpha   90.00
_cell.angle_beta   90.00
_cell.angle_gamma   90.00
#
_symmetry.space_group_name_H-M   'P 1'
#
loop_
_entity.id
_entity.type
_entity.pdbx_description
1 polymer ?
#
loop_
_entity_poly.entity_id
_entity_poly.type
_entity_poly.pdbx_seq_one_letter_code
_entity_poly.pdbx_strand_id
1 'polypeptide(L)'
;YNNRKKRLWNLLYFIMVGSIVVSLGCTVITFLASYENYPSGYALKYLHTSRQPKENIKEQWIHIDSFSAMSGISRFCEDDSPWRYSKEERIPLGDLQFRNFTYLISEHTAVDGFKCLFYVKGFSRVRLQIALPPIIMVTEPKVFVHGNLKNLDQIDESWPGCF
;
A
#
# COMPACT_ATOMS: atom_id res chain seq x y z
N TYR A 1 -58.54 1.26 18.30
CA TYR A 1 -57.32 0.71 18.93
C TYR A 1 -56.29 0.15 17.92
N ASN A 2 -56.69 -0.31 16.73
CA ASN A 2 -55.80 -0.99 15.76
C ASN A 2 -54.78 -0.09 15.00
N ASN A 3 -55.04 1.21 14.84
CA ASN A 3 -54.22 2.09 13.98
C ASN A 3 -52.86 2.50 14.58
N ARG A 4 -52.71 2.54 15.92
CA ARG A 4 -51.43 2.91 16.57
C ARG A 4 -50.36 1.83 16.40
N LYS A 5 -50.76 0.55 16.50
CA LYS A 5 -49.86 -0.59 16.26
C LYS A 5 -49.40 -0.63 14.80
N LYS A 6 -50.30 -0.39 13.83
CA LYS A 6 -49.95 -0.32 12.40
C LYS A 6 -48.92 0.78 12.09
N ARG A 7 -49.06 1.96 12.70
CA ARG A 7 -48.09 3.06 12.55
C ARG A 7 -46.71 2.70 13.13
N LEU A 8 -46.68 2.01 14.27
CA LEU A 8 -45.43 1.54 14.88
C LEU A 8 -44.73 0.50 14.00
N TRP A 9 -45.46 -0.49 13.49
CA TRP A 9 -44.90 -1.50 12.59
C TRP A 9 -44.36 -0.92 11.29
N ASN A 10 -45.07 0.04 10.71
CA ASN A 10 -44.59 0.75 9.52
C ASN A 10 -43.31 1.55 9.82
N LEU A 11 -43.24 2.23 10.98
CA LEU A 11 -42.03 2.93 11.40
C LEU A 11 -40.85 1.97 11.57
N LEU A 12 -41.05 0.84 12.26
CA LEU A 12 -40.03 -0.19 12.44
C LEU A 12 -39.55 -0.75 11.10
N TYR A 13 -40.46 -0.96 10.15
CA TYR A 13 -40.12 -1.39 8.79
C TYR A 13 -39.20 -0.38 8.09
N PHE A 14 -39.52 0.92 8.12
CA PHE A 14 -38.65 1.94 7.52
C PHE A 14 -37.30 2.06 8.22
N ILE A 15 -37.24 1.93 9.55
CA ILE A 15 -35.98 1.91 10.30
C ILE A 15 -35.13 0.71 9.89
N MET A 16 -35.74 -0.48 9.78
CA MET A 16 -35.06 -1.69 9.35
C MET A 16 -34.49 -1.53 7.93
N VAL A 17 -35.32 -1.13 6.96
CA VAL A 17 -34.87 -0.90 5.58
C VAL A 17 -33.79 0.18 5.53
N GLY A 18 -33.96 1.29 6.26
CA GLY A 18 -32.96 2.35 6.35
C GLY A 18 -31.62 1.86 6.91
N SER A 19 -31.65 1.03 7.95
CA SER A 19 -30.43 0.46 8.54
C SER A 19 -29.67 -0.45 7.57
N ILE A 20 -30.39 -1.22 6.74
CA ILE A 20 -29.78 -2.07 5.71
C ILE A 20 -29.13 -1.20 4.63
N VAL A 21 -29.81 -0.17 4.14
CA VAL A 21 -29.27 0.75 3.13
C VAL A 21 -28.03 1.48 3.64
N VAL A 22 -28.06 1.97 4.89
CA VAL A 22 -26.89 2.62 5.52
C VAL A 22 -25.73 1.63 5.66
N SER A 23 -26.00 0.40 6.13
CA SER A 23 -24.96 -0.63 6.30
C SER A 23 -24.32 -0.99 4.96
N LEU A 24 -25.11 -1.13 3.89
CA LEU A 24 -24.62 -1.36 2.54
C LEU A 24 -23.75 -0.20 2.06
N GLY A 25 -24.20 1.05 2.25
CA GLY A 25 -23.41 2.24 1.91
C GLY A 25 -22.08 2.29 2.65
N CYS A 26 -22.08 2.07 3.96
CA CYS A 26 -20.87 1.98 4.76
C CYS A 26 -19.94 0.87 4.25
N THR A 27 -20.48 -0.30 3.92
CA THR A 27 -19.70 -1.45 3.41
C THR A 27 -19.04 -1.12 2.07
N VAL A 28 -19.74 -0.44 1.16
CA VAL A 28 -19.15 -0.01 -0.12
C VAL A 28 -18.02 0.97 0.11
N ILE A 29 -18.19 1.96 1.00
CA ILE A 29 -17.15 2.95 1.29
C ILE A 29 -15.92 2.29 1.92
N THR A 30 -16.11 1.43 2.93
CA THR A 30 -14.99 0.75 3.58
C THR A 30 -14.31 -0.26 2.65
N PHE A 31 -15.08 -0.92 1.77
CA PHE A 31 -14.53 -1.79 0.73
C PHE A 31 -13.63 -1.02 -0.21
N LEU A 32 -14.09 0.11 -0.75
CA LEU A 32 -13.29 0.98 -1.62
C LEU A 32 -12.04 1.50 -0.89
N ALA A 33 -12.14 1.79 0.41
CA ALA A 33 -10.99 2.23 1.20
C ALA A 33 -9.97 1.11 1.35
N SER A 34 -10.44 -0.10 1.66
CA SER A 34 -9.59 -1.28 1.84
C SER A 34 -8.87 -1.70 0.56
N TYR A 35 -9.50 -1.52 -0.60
CA TYR A 35 -8.90 -1.84 -1.90
C TYR A 35 -7.59 -1.07 -2.15
N GLU A 36 -7.55 0.22 -1.76
CA GLU A 36 -6.39 1.10 -1.92
C GLU A 36 -5.43 1.06 -0.71
N ASN A 37 -5.69 0.22 0.30
CA ASN A 37 -4.94 0.21 1.58
C ASN A 37 -3.76 -0.78 1.60
N TYR A 38 -3.40 -1.38 0.45
CA TYR A 38 -2.29 -2.33 0.33
C TYR A 38 -1.16 -1.89 -0.64
N PRO A 39 -0.66 -0.64 -0.55
CA PRO A 39 0.31 -0.08 -1.49
C PRO A 39 1.65 -0.83 -1.52
N SER A 40 2.13 -1.40 -0.41
CA SER A 40 3.43 -2.07 -0.40
C SER A 40 3.42 -3.40 -1.16
N GLY A 41 2.29 -4.10 -1.19
CA GLY A 41 2.12 -5.29 -2.03
C GLY A 41 2.28 -4.96 -3.52
N TYR A 42 1.68 -3.85 -3.97
CA TYR A 42 1.85 -3.35 -5.33
C TYR A 42 3.29 -2.89 -5.60
N ALA A 43 3.92 -2.24 -4.63
CA ALA A 43 5.31 -1.80 -4.76
C ALA A 43 6.26 -2.98 -4.97
N LEU A 44 6.12 -4.04 -4.17
CA LEU A 44 6.93 -5.25 -4.30
C LEU A 44 6.68 -5.97 -5.64
N LYS A 45 5.40 -6.12 -6.02
CA LYS A 45 5.04 -6.72 -7.31
C LYS A 45 5.63 -5.94 -8.49
N TYR A 46 5.57 -4.61 -8.45
CA TYR A 46 6.14 -3.76 -9.48
C TYR A 46 7.67 -3.86 -9.51
N LEU A 47 8.34 -3.93 -8.35
CA LEU A 47 9.77 -4.17 -8.27
C LEU A 47 10.17 -5.49 -8.92
N HIS A 48 9.48 -6.60 -8.61
CA HIS A 48 9.74 -7.90 -9.22
C HIS A 48 9.53 -7.88 -10.74
N THR A 49 8.43 -7.28 -11.21
CA THR A 49 8.08 -7.28 -12.64
C THR A 49 8.99 -6.36 -13.46
N SER A 50 9.42 -5.24 -12.89
CA SER A 50 10.28 -4.27 -13.58
C SER A 50 11.70 -4.80 -13.74
N ARG A 51 12.12 -5.72 -12.86
CA ARG A 51 13.43 -6.35 -12.92
C ARG A 51 13.34 -7.65 -13.72
N GLN A 52 13.60 -7.61 -15.02
CA GLN A 52 13.73 -8.85 -15.80
C GLN A 52 14.94 -9.66 -15.30
N PRO A 53 14.83 -11.00 -15.20
CA PRO A 53 15.95 -11.85 -14.85
C PRO A 53 17.01 -11.78 -15.95
N LYS A 54 17.98 -10.88 -15.81
CA LYS A 54 19.23 -10.95 -16.56
C LYS A 54 19.99 -12.19 -16.06
N GLU A 55 20.54 -12.97 -16.98
CA GLU A 55 21.42 -14.08 -16.62
C GLU A 55 22.58 -13.54 -15.75
N ASN A 56 22.84 -14.18 -14.61
CA ASN A 56 23.86 -13.81 -13.61
C ASN A 56 23.56 -12.61 -12.68
N ILE A 57 22.29 -12.35 -12.34
CA ILE A 57 21.98 -11.41 -11.25
C ILE A 57 22.41 -12.01 -9.89
N LYS A 58 23.28 -11.30 -9.15
CA LYS A 58 23.62 -11.59 -7.75
C LYS A 58 22.37 -11.54 -6.87
N GLU A 59 22.34 -12.27 -5.75
CA GLU A 59 21.22 -12.22 -4.81
C GLU A 59 20.83 -10.77 -4.44
N GLN A 60 19.53 -10.46 -4.57
CA GLN A 60 18.95 -9.14 -4.37
C GLN A 60 18.24 -9.11 -3.02
N TRP A 61 18.81 -8.38 -2.07
CA TRP A 61 18.24 -8.25 -0.73
C TRP A 61 17.26 -7.08 -0.65
N ILE A 62 16.01 -7.37 -0.32
CA ILE A 62 14.94 -6.40 -0.12
C ILE A 62 14.67 -6.29 1.38
N HIS A 63 14.87 -5.11 1.94
CA HIS A 63 14.37 -4.80 3.28
C HIS A 63 12.94 -4.30 3.21
N ILE A 64 12.09 -4.87 4.06
CA ILE A 64 10.68 -4.51 4.22
C ILE A 64 10.53 -3.95 5.63
N ASP A 65 10.19 -2.67 5.73
CA ASP A 65 9.94 -2.03 7.01
C ASP A 65 8.61 -2.47 7.63
N SER A 66 8.39 -2.09 8.89
CA SER A 66 7.18 -2.45 9.63
C SER A 66 5.91 -1.95 8.93
N PHE A 67 5.93 -0.72 8.38
CA PHE A 67 4.80 -0.18 7.62
C PHE A 67 4.48 -1.03 6.39
N SER A 68 5.49 -1.43 5.63
CA SER A 68 5.33 -2.21 4.40
C SER A 68 4.86 -3.63 4.67
N ALA A 69 5.32 -4.24 5.76
CA ALA A 69 4.82 -5.52 6.25
C ALA A 69 3.35 -5.45 6.67
N MET A 70 2.86 -4.30 7.11
CA MET A 70 1.45 -4.08 7.50
C MET A 70 0.56 -3.57 6.35
N SER A 71 1.14 -3.18 5.21
CA SER A 71 0.43 -2.56 4.08
C SER A 71 0.52 -3.38 2.78
N GLY A 72 0.53 -4.71 2.91
CA GLY A 72 0.27 -5.64 1.80
C GLY A 72 1.41 -6.57 1.42
N ILE A 73 2.59 -6.43 2.03
CA ILE A 73 3.66 -7.42 1.84
C ILE A 73 3.48 -8.56 2.83
N SER A 74 3.36 -9.77 2.30
CA SER A 74 3.28 -11.01 3.08
C SER A 74 4.19 -12.06 2.48
N ARG A 75 4.30 -13.21 3.14
CA ARG A 75 5.09 -14.35 2.66
C ARG A 75 4.62 -14.87 1.29
N PHE A 76 3.35 -14.66 0.94
CA PHE A 76 2.80 -15.05 -0.36
C PHE A 76 3.21 -14.11 -1.51
N CYS A 77 3.81 -12.97 -1.18
CA CYS A 77 4.35 -12.04 -2.17
C CYS A 77 5.81 -12.32 -2.51
N GLU A 78 6.46 -13.24 -1.78
CA GLU A 78 7.84 -13.63 -2.01
C GLU A 78 7.93 -14.44 -3.31
N ASP A 79 8.88 -14.05 -4.15
CA ASP A 79 9.29 -14.75 -5.35
C ASP A 79 10.66 -15.43 -5.14
N ASP A 80 10.99 -16.39 -6.00
CA ASP A 80 12.20 -17.21 -5.94
C ASP A 80 13.46 -16.40 -6.32
N SER A 81 14.55 -17.08 -6.67
CA SER A 81 15.81 -16.45 -7.07
C SER A 81 15.59 -15.35 -8.12
N PRO A 82 16.19 -14.15 -7.97
CA PRO A 82 17.31 -13.81 -7.08
C PRO A 82 16.91 -13.17 -5.74
N TRP A 83 15.64 -13.17 -5.35
CA TRP A 83 15.15 -12.34 -4.26
C TRP A 83 15.38 -12.93 -2.86
N ARG A 84 15.76 -12.05 -1.93
CA ARG A 84 15.90 -12.35 -0.49
C ARG A 84 15.25 -11.23 0.31
N TYR A 85 14.45 -11.58 1.30
CA TYR A 85 13.62 -10.62 2.04
C TYR A 85 14.07 -10.54 3.50
N SER A 86 14.20 -9.33 4.03
CA SER A 86 14.48 -9.08 5.45
C SER A 86 13.46 -8.14 6.06
N LYS A 87 12.84 -8.59 7.17
CA LYS A 87 11.92 -7.81 8.01
C LYS A 87 12.55 -7.44 9.35
N GLU A 88 13.87 -7.25 9.38
CA GLU A 88 14.56 -6.86 10.60
C GLU A 88 14.01 -5.51 11.10
N GLU A 89 13.28 -5.53 12.21
CA GLU A 89 12.67 -4.35 12.78
C GLU A 89 13.68 -3.52 13.58
N ARG A 90 13.35 -2.24 13.82
CA ARG A 90 14.12 -1.32 14.68
C ARG A 90 15.55 -1.03 14.19
N ILE A 91 15.81 -1.14 12.88
CA ILE A 91 17.03 -0.60 12.27
C ILE A 91 16.88 0.93 12.17
N PRO A 92 17.78 1.73 12.76
CA PRO A 92 17.79 3.18 12.55
C PRO A 92 17.99 3.52 11.08
N LEU A 93 17.34 4.58 10.58
CA LEU A 93 17.43 4.96 9.15
C LEU A 93 18.86 5.20 8.68
N GLY A 94 19.69 5.82 9.52
CA GLY A 94 21.11 6.07 9.23
C GLY A 94 21.96 4.80 9.16
N ASP A 95 21.48 3.67 9.71
CA ASP A 95 22.19 2.41 9.74
C ASP A 95 21.86 1.50 8.54
N LEU A 96 20.75 1.78 7.83
CA LEU A 96 20.32 1.01 6.67
C LEU A 96 21.38 0.98 5.57
N GLN A 97 22.16 2.06 5.39
CA GLN A 97 23.24 2.13 4.40
C GLN A 97 24.44 1.22 4.71
N PHE A 98 24.59 0.81 5.97
CA PHE A 98 25.64 -0.12 6.42
C PHE A 98 25.19 -1.58 6.35
N ARG A 99 23.90 -1.82 6.10
CA ARG A 99 23.36 -3.15 5.81
C ARG A 99 23.56 -3.50 4.33
N ASN A 100 23.60 -4.79 4.03
CA ASN A 100 23.75 -5.31 2.67
C ASN A 100 22.42 -5.38 1.90
N PHE A 101 21.55 -4.38 2.08
CA PHE A 101 20.28 -4.32 1.36
C PHE A 101 20.49 -3.70 -0.02
N THR A 102 19.89 -4.34 -1.02
CA THR A 102 19.89 -3.87 -2.41
C THR A 102 18.73 -2.91 -2.65
N TYR A 103 17.56 -3.26 -2.13
CA TYR A 103 16.36 -2.43 -2.17
C TYR A 103 15.77 -2.25 -0.78
N LEU A 104 15.11 -1.12 -0.58
CA LEU A 104 14.27 -0.85 0.58
C LEU A 104 12.86 -0.61 0.08
N ILE A 105 11.87 -1.16 0.78
CA ILE A 105 10.47 -0.78 0.64
C ILE A 105 10.03 -0.22 1.99
N SER A 106 9.73 1.08 2.01
CA SER A 106 9.45 1.78 3.27
C SER A 106 8.49 2.96 3.12
N GLU A 107 8.00 3.48 4.25
CA GLU A 107 7.19 4.70 4.30
C GLU A 107 8.01 6.00 4.16
N HIS A 108 9.33 5.90 4.21
CA HIS A 108 10.23 7.06 4.23
C HIS A 108 10.45 7.62 2.83
N THR A 109 10.32 8.93 2.66
CA THR A 109 10.53 9.58 1.35
C THR A 109 11.99 9.50 0.89
N ALA A 110 12.93 9.59 1.83
CA ALA A 110 14.36 9.54 1.57
C ALA A 110 15.08 8.72 2.66
N VAL A 111 16.11 7.99 2.25
CA VAL A 111 16.97 7.19 3.12
C VAL A 111 18.42 7.40 2.68
N ASP A 112 19.29 7.75 3.61
CA ASP A 112 20.71 8.00 3.31
C ASP A 112 21.37 6.77 2.69
N GLY A 113 22.18 6.97 1.65
CA GLY A 113 22.82 5.88 0.91
C GLY A 113 21.91 5.15 -0.08
N PHE A 114 20.63 5.55 -0.22
CA PHE A 114 19.71 4.98 -1.19
C PHE A 114 19.06 6.05 -2.08
N LYS A 115 18.83 5.72 -3.34
CA LYS A 115 18.10 6.55 -4.31
C LYS A 115 16.66 6.08 -4.38
N CYS A 116 15.70 7.00 -4.27
CA CYS A 116 14.30 6.67 -4.47
C CYS A 116 14.03 6.35 -5.95
N LEU A 117 13.54 5.14 -6.22
CA LEU A 117 13.29 4.62 -7.57
C LEU A 117 11.87 4.95 -8.02
N PHE A 118 10.88 4.71 -7.16
CA PHE A 118 9.48 5.02 -7.41
C PHE A 118 8.70 5.04 -6.10
N TYR A 119 7.45 5.52 -6.16
CA TYR A 119 6.51 5.47 -5.05
C TYR A 119 5.17 4.87 -5.47
N VAL A 120 4.44 4.34 -4.51
CA VAL A 120 3.08 3.85 -4.69
C VAL A 120 2.13 4.66 -3.80
N LYS A 121 1.02 5.09 -4.41
CA LYS A 121 -0.04 5.78 -3.67
C LYS A 121 -0.87 4.77 -2.91
N GLY A 122 -1.26 5.12 -1.69
CA GLY A 122 -2.21 4.38 -0.87
C GLY A 122 -3.36 5.26 -0.43
N PHE A 123 -4.41 4.64 0.10
CA PHE A 123 -5.54 5.33 0.71
C PHE A 123 -5.06 6.34 1.77
N SER A 124 -5.63 7.55 1.72
CA SER A 124 -5.38 8.61 2.70
C SER A 124 -6.66 8.98 3.44
N ARG A 125 -7.72 9.34 2.70
CA ARG A 125 -9.01 9.74 3.28
C ARG A 125 -10.16 9.64 2.31
N VAL A 126 -11.37 9.55 2.87
CA VAL A 126 -12.62 9.77 2.14
C VAL A 126 -12.93 11.27 2.13
N ARG A 127 -13.19 11.83 0.96
CA ARG A 127 -13.61 13.24 0.80
C ARG A 127 -15.03 13.29 0.25
N LEU A 128 -15.88 14.08 0.90
CA LEU A 128 -17.21 14.41 0.40
C LEU A 128 -17.17 15.64 -0.51
N GLN A 129 -17.95 15.62 -1.58
CA GLN A 129 -18.11 16.72 -2.50
C GLN A 129 -19.55 16.82 -3.03
N ILE A 130 -19.91 17.98 -3.57
CA ILE A 130 -21.25 18.25 -4.12
C ILE A 130 -21.42 17.66 -5.54
N ALA A 131 -20.32 17.37 -6.24
CA ALA A 131 -20.36 16.77 -7.58
C ALA A 131 -20.55 15.24 -7.55
N LEU A 132 -20.93 14.63 -8.68
CA LEU A 132 -21.07 13.18 -8.82
C LEU A 132 -19.73 12.56 -9.27
N PRO A 133 -19.19 11.52 -8.59
CA PRO A 133 -19.71 10.90 -7.37
C PRO A 133 -19.45 11.78 -6.13
N PRO A 134 -20.38 11.79 -5.14
CA PRO A 134 -20.28 12.64 -3.96
C PRO A 134 -19.19 12.20 -2.97
N ILE A 135 -18.64 11.00 -3.16
CA ILE A 135 -17.60 10.40 -2.34
C ILE A 135 -16.39 10.15 -3.22
N ILE A 136 -15.24 10.70 -2.84
CA ILE A 136 -13.95 10.48 -3.50
C ILE A 136 -12.99 9.81 -2.52
N MET A 137 -12.31 8.79 -3.02
CA MET A 137 -11.17 8.17 -2.33
C MET A 137 -9.91 8.94 -2.68
N VAL A 138 -9.35 9.65 -1.71
CA VAL A 138 -8.10 10.39 -1.90
C VAL A 138 -6.94 9.45 -1.61
N THR A 139 -6.05 9.30 -2.59
CA THR A 139 -4.81 8.54 -2.45
C THR A 139 -3.60 9.48 -2.48
N GLU A 140 -2.59 9.15 -1.67
CA GLU A 140 -1.37 9.93 -1.53
C GLU A 140 -0.16 8.98 -1.54
N PRO A 141 1.06 9.43 -1.87
CA PRO A 141 2.27 8.61 -1.73
C PRO A 141 2.39 8.08 -0.30
N LYS A 142 2.43 6.76 -0.14
CA LYS A 142 2.57 6.10 1.18
C LYS A 142 3.79 5.20 1.26
N VAL A 143 4.20 4.64 0.13
CA VAL A 143 5.28 3.66 0.05
C VAL A 143 6.28 4.11 -0.99
N PHE A 144 7.54 4.02 -0.64
CA PHE A 144 8.67 4.38 -1.48
C PHE A 144 9.59 3.17 -1.60
N VAL A 145 10.08 2.96 -2.81
CA VAL A 145 11.07 1.93 -3.10
C VAL A 145 12.39 2.60 -3.42
N HIS A 146 13.43 2.27 -2.68
CA HIS A 146 14.76 2.82 -2.87
C HIS A 146 15.75 1.75 -3.29
N GLY A 147 16.69 2.12 -4.15
CA GLY A 147 17.83 1.29 -4.56
C GLY A 147 19.11 1.78 -3.92
N ASN A 148 19.97 0.86 -3.49
CA ASN A 148 21.23 1.20 -2.83
C ASN A 148 22.21 1.86 -3.81
N LEU A 149 22.69 3.06 -3.46
CA LEU A 149 23.63 3.82 -4.30
C LEU A 149 24.96 3.11 -4.54
N LYS A 150 25.33 2.12 -3.72
CA LYS A 150 26.54 1.29 -3.95
C LYS A 150 26.37 0.32 -5.12
N ASN A 151 25.14 0.05 -5.54
CA ASN A 151 24.81 -0.86 -6.64
C ASN A 151 24.36 -0.07 -7.89
N LEU A 152 25.18 0.87 -8.35
CA LEU A 152 24.86 1.81 -9.44
C LEU A 152 24.44 1.11 -10.74
N ASP A 153 25.06 -0.01 -11.09
CA ASP A 153 24.72 -0.83 -12.26
C ASP A 153 23.25 -1.30 -12.27
N GLN A 154 22.61 -1.29 -11.09
CA GLN A 154 21.21 -1.67 -10.91
C GLN A 154 20.24 -0.49 -10.94
N ILE A 155 20.75 0.72 -10.64
CA ILE A 155 19.99 1.98 -10.60
C ILE A 155 19.90 2.63 -11.97
N ASP A 156 20.78 2.29 -12.90
CA ASP A 156 20.87 2.87 -14.25
C ASP A 156 19.70 2.49 -15.19
N GLU A 157 18.74 1.69 -14.70
CA GLU A 157 17.44 1.53 -15.35
C GLU A 157 16.62 2.81 -15.14
N SER A 158 15.87 3.23 -16.18
CA SER A 158 15.03 4.43 -16.19
C SER A 158 13.83 4.30 -15.25
N TRP A 159 14.09 4.28 -13.96
CA TRP A 159 13.08 4.38 -12.92
C TRP A 159 12.45 5.77 -12.97
N PRO A 160 11.13 5.90 -12.73
CA PRO A 160 10.43 7.19 -12.80
C PRO A 160 10.92 8.19 -11.76
N GLY A 161 11.64 7.73 -10.73
CA GLY A 161 12.07 8.53 -9.61
C GLY A 161 10.94 8.79 -8.63
N CYS A 162 11.30 9.49 -7.57
CA CYS A 162 10.36 10.09 -6.63
C CYS A 162 10.44 11.62 -6.76
N PHE A 163 9.47 12.31 -6.15
CA PHE A 163 9.33 13.77 -6.22
C PHE A 163 10.57 14.54 -5.77
#